data_AF-A0A6P0RYT9-F1
#
_entry.id   AF-A0A6P0RYT9-F1
#
_cell.length_a   1.000
_cell.length_b   1.000
_cell.length_c   1.000
_cell.angle_alpha   90.00
_cell.angle_beta   90.00
_cell.angle_gamma   90.00
#
_symmetry.space_group_name_H-M   'P 1'
#
loop_
_entity.id
_entity.type
_entity.pdbx_description
1 polymer ?
#
loop_
_entity_poly.entity_id
_entity_poly.type
_entity_poly.pdbx_seq_one_letter_code
_entity_poly.pdbx_strand_id
1 'polypeptide(L)'
;GIDKNKAHSVVNLTGNKPLIFWLSNFLLAVGILGIFAIAWWQQDFTVITLILLCCALGYSYQGPPFRFGYQGLGEIICFVTFGPMAVSAAYYSQTQSWSWTNLAAAVIIGITTSVILFCSHFHQVEDDTAAGKRSPIVRLGTHRGSQLLICFGSSAYVLTGLFTLLGIFPVWTLLTFLSLPFALKLFRHVHQYHDQPDKVSNCKFIAVAMHFWSGLLLGLGFVVG
;
A
#
# COMPACT_ATOMS: atom_id res chain seq x y z
N GLY A 1 9.99 -9.71 25.19
CA GLY A 1 9.17 -8.75 24.44
C GLY A 1 9.02 -9.24 23.02
N ILE A 2 7.95 -8.84 22.35
CA ILE A 2 7.51 -9.28 21.01
C ILE A 2 8.63 -9.22 19.94
N ASP A 3 9.68 -8.42 20.18
CA ASP A 3 10.86 -8.31 19.30
C ASP A 3 11.89 -9.45 19.40
N LYS A 4 11.88 -10.30 20.44
CA LYS A 4 12.95 -11.30 20.68
C LYS A 4 13.26 -12.20 19.48
N ASN A 5 12.25 -12.50 18.64
CA ASN A 5 12.38 -13.38 17.48
C ASN A 5 12.38 -12.64 16.14
N LYS A 6 12.47 -11.30 16.14
CA LYS A 6 12.49 -10.48 14.93
C LYS A 6 13.90 -9.92 14.72
N ALA A 7 14.75 -10.68 14.02
CA ALA A 7 16.13 -10.25 13.70
C ALA A 7 16.19 -8.87 13.03
N HIS A 8 15.15 -8.50 12.27
CA HIS A 8 15.04 -7.22 11.58
C HIS A 8 14.45 -6.07 12.43
N SER A 9 14.19 -6.29 13.73
CA SER A 9 13.70 -5.23 14.62
C SER A 9 14.80 -4.20 14.85
N VAL A 10 14.49 -2.92 14.64
CA VAL A 10 15.43 -1.80 14.90
C VAL A 10 15.93 -1.80 16.35
N VAL A 11 15.09 -2.27 17.29
CA VAL A 11 15.48 -2.44 18.70
C VAL A 11 16.57 -3.49 18.86
N ASN A 12 16.48 -4.61 18.13
CA ASN A 12 17.49 -5.67 18.19
C ASN A 12 18.78 -5.25 17.47
N LEU A 13 18.66 -4.52 16.36
CA LEU A 13 19.81 -4.02 15.59
C LEU A 13 20.61 -2.96 16.37
N THR A 14 19.93 -2.13 17.16
CA THR A 14 20.57 -1.06 17.96
C THR A 14 20.89 -1.45 19.40
N GLY A 15 20.30 -2.54 19.90
CA GLY A 15 20.42 -2.98 21.30
C GLY A 15 19.83 -2.01 22.33
N ASN A 16 19.23 -0.89 21.91
CA ASN A 16 18.84 0.20 22.81
C ASN A 16 17.34 0.53 22.68
N LYS A 17 16.52 -0.22 23.45
CA LYS A 17 15.07 -0.03 23.47
C LYS A 17 14.64 1.38 23.89
N PRO A 18 15.20 2.00 24.96
CA PRO A 18 14.86 3.38 25.33
C PRO A 18 15.11 4.40 24.22
N LEU A 19 16.25 4.28 23.52
CA LEU A 19 16.59 5.16 22.40
C LEU A 19 15.54 5.07 21.29
N ILE A 20 15.21 3.86 20.84
CA ILE A 20 14.21 3.66 19.77
C ILE A 20 12.83 4.15 20.18
N PHE A 21 12.44 3.96 21.44
CA PHE A 21 11.17 4.48 21.97
C PHE A 21 11.11 6.00 21.91
N TRP A 22 12.13 6.69 22.44
CA TRP A 22 12.15 8.16 22.45
C TRP A 22 12.30 8.75 21.05
N LEU A 23 13.11 8.14 20.19
CA LEU A 23 13.25 8.54 18.79
C LEU A 23 11.92 8.41 18.05
N SER A 24 11.19 7.31 18.25
CA SER A 24 9.88 7.10 17.61
C SER A 24 8.86 8.14 18.04
N ASN A 25 8.79 8.44 19.35
CA ASN A 25 7.90 9.48 19.87
C ASN A 25 8.28 10.89 19.42
N PHE A 26 9.58 11.17 19.34
CA PHE A 26 10.07 12.45 18.81
C PHE A 26 9.65 12.63 17.34
N LEU A 27 9.89 11.64 16.48
CA LEU A 27 9.48 11.68 15.07
C LEU A 27 7.96 11.80 14.91
N LEU A 28 7.19 11.09 15.75
CA LEU A 28 5.73 11.20 15.77
C LEU A 28 5.28 12.63 16.13
N ALA A 29 5.88 13.21 17.19
CA ALA A 29 5.56 14.57 17.60
C ALA A 29 5.90 15.60 16.51
N VAL A 30 7.07 15.46 15.86
CA VAL A 30 7.47 16.30 14.72
C VAL A 30 6.48 16.17 13.56
N GLY A 31 6.04 14.96 13.23
CA GLY A 31 5.03 14.73 12.19
C GLY A 31 3.69 15.40 12.51
N ILE A 32 3.20 15.25 13.74
CA ILE A 32 1.96 15.88 14.20
C ILE A 32 2.08 17.41 14.15
N LEU A 33 3.18 17.97 14.67
CA LEU A 33 3.44 19.40 14.64
C LEU A 33 3.52 19.93 13.20
N GLY A 34 4.14 19.18 12.29
CA GLY A 34 4.20 19.52 10.86
C GLY A 34 2.82 19.60 10.22
N ILE A 35 1.94 18.63 10.52
CA ILE A 35 0.55 18.64 10.02
C ILE A 35 -0.22 19.86 10.55
N PHE A 36 -0.09 20.16 11.85
CA PHE A 36 -0.72 21.35 12.43
C PHE A 36 -0.16 22.65 11.86
N ALA A 37 1.15 22.71 11.62
CA ALA A 37 1.79 23.87 11.01
C ALA A 37 1.30 24.10 9.58
N ILE A 38 1.13 23.04 8.78
CA ILE A 38 0.54 23.12 7.43
C ILE A 38 -0.89 23.67 7.51
N ALA A 39 -1.73 23.10 8.36
CA ALA A 39 -3.13 23.53 8.49
C ALA A 39 -3.24 24.98 8.97
N TRP A 40 -2.39 25.39 9.91
CA TRP A 40 -2.31 26.76 10.39
C TRP A 40 -1.85 27.72 9.28
N TRP A 41 -0.79 27.37 8.55
CA TRP A 41 -0.26 28.20 7.47
C TRP A 41 -1.28 28.38 6.34
N GLN A 42 -1.97 27.29 5.98
CA GLN A 42 -2.97 27.27 4.92
C GLN A 42 -4.32 27.87 5.34
N GLN A 43 -4.55 28.05 6.64
CA GLN A 43 -5.86 28.39 7.22
C GLN A 43 -6.96 27.40 6.76
N ASP A 44 -6.59 26.14 6.58
CA ASP A 44 -7.44 25.08 6.03
C ASP A 44 -7.20 23.76 6.79
N PHE A 45 -8.28 23.15 7.27
CA PHE A 45 -8.24 21.91 8.03
C PHE A 45 -8.31 20.64 7.16
N THR A 46 -8.40 20.77 5.83
CA THR A 46 -8.58 19.64 4.89
C THR A 46 -7.53 18.55 5.08
N VAL A 47 -6.24 18.91 5.22
CA VAL A 47 -5.15 17.93 5.43
C VAL A 47 -5.32 17.17 6.75
N ILE A 48 -5.69 17.87 7.83
CA ILE A 48 -5.97 17.25 9.14
C ILE A 48 -7.15 16.28 9.00
N THR A 49 -8.23 16.70 8.34
CA THR A 49 -9.41 15.86 8.14
C THR A 49 -9.07 14.59 7.35
N LEU A 50 -8.30 14.69 6.26
CA LEU A 50 -7.88 13.53 5.48
C LEU A 50 -7.05 12.54 6.32
N ILE A 51 -6.13 13.05 7.13
CA ILE A 51 -5.28 12.21 7.99
C ILE A 51 -6.12 11.54 9.10
N LEU A 52 -7.04 12.27 9.74
CA LEU A 52 -7.94 11.71 10.74
C LEU A 52 -8.85 10.61 10.14
N LEU A 53 -9.35 10.82 8.92
CA LEU A 53 -10.11 9.80 8.20
C LEU A 53 -9.24 8.56 7.89
N CYS A 54 -7.99 8.74 7.48
CA CYS A 54 -7.05 7.63 7.29
C CYS A 54 -6.82 6.85 8.61
N CYS A 55 -6.65 7.56 9.73
CA CYS A 55 -6.50 6.94 11.05
C CYS A 55 -7.77 6.18 11.46
N ALA A 56 -8.96 6.76 11.22
CA ALA A 56 -10.23 6.10 11.51
C ALA A 56 -10.43 4.83 10.67
N LEU A 57 -10.09 4.88 9.37
CA LEU A 57 -10.11 3.72 8.49
C LEU A 57 -9.10 2.65 8.92
N GLY A 58 -7.88 3.05 9.27
CA GLY A 58 -6.85 2.17 9.82
C GLY A 58 -7.27 1.50 11.14
N TYR A 59 -7.97 2.22 12.01
CA TYR A 59 -8.59 1.62 13.19
C TYR A 59 -9.69 0.63 12.80
N SER A 60 -10.62 1.02 11.92
CA SER A 60 -11.75 0.16 11.50
C SER A 60 -11.33 -1.13 10.80
N TYR A 61 -10.13 -1.14 10.19
CA TYR A 61 -9.52 -2.31 9.57
C TYR A 61 -9.32 -3.45 10.57
N GLN A 62 -8.81 -3.17 11.77
CA GLN A 62 -8.41 -4.20 12.74
C GLN A 62 -9.18 -4.13 14.07
N GLY A 63 -9.66 -2.95 14.46
CA GLY A 63 -10.30 -2.66 15.74
C GLY A 63 -11.80 -2.98 15.79
N PRO A 64 -12.33 -3.37 16.97
CA PRO A 64 -13.77 -3.50 17.18
C PRO A 64 -14.49 -2.13 17.10
N PRO A 65 -15.78 -2.09 16.71
CA PRO A 65 -16.65 -3.22 16.39
C PRO A 65 -16.52 -3.72 14.94
N PHE A 66 -15.86 -2.97 14.06
CA PHE A 66 -15.90 -3.23 12.61
C PHE A 66 -15.02 -4.40 12.17
N ARG A 67 -13.72 -4.38 12.50
CA ARG A 67 -12.72 -5.39 12.10
C ARG A 67 -12.81 -5.75 10.61
N PHE A 68 -12.86 -4.76 9.73
CA PHE A 68 -13.10 -4.97 8.29
C PHE A 68 -12.06 -5.88 7.60
N GLY A 69 -10.83 -5.95 8.11
CA GLY A 69 -9.82 -6.92 7.68
C GLY A 69 -10.23 -8.38 7.93
N TYR A 70 -11.03 -8.65 8.96
CA TYR A 70 -11.62 -9.98 9.22
C TYR A 70 -12.77 -10.28 8.28
N GLN A 71 -13.38 -9.24 7.72
CA GLN A 71 -14.48 -9.33 6.77
C GLN A 71 -13.99 -9.36 5.31
N GLY A 72 -12.68 -9.46 5.06
CA GLY A 72 -12.13 -9.50 3.69
C GLY A 72 -12.26 -8.19 2.93
N LEU A 73 -12.39 -7.05 3.63
CA LEU A 73 -12.41 -5.70 3.05
C LEU A 73 -11.07 -4.98 3.22
N GLY A 74 -10.03 -5.70 3.64
CA GLY A 74 -8.72 -5.15 3.96
C GLY A 74 -8.07 -4.45 2.78
N GLU A 75 -8.16 -5.05 1.60
CA GLU A 75 -7.58 -4.57 0.36
C GLU A 75 -8.23 -3.29 -0.14
N ILE A 76 -9.54 -3.15 0.06
CA ILE A 76 -10.29 -1.94 -0.28
C ILE A 76 -9.87 -0.79 0.65
N ILE A 77 -9.79 -1.06 1.96
CA ILE A 77 -9.34 -0.06 2.92
C ILE A 77 -7.90 0.34 2.62
N CYS A 78 -7.02 -0.63 2.39
CA CYS A 78 -5.62 -0.40 2.01
C CYS A 78 -5.52 0.42 0.72
N PHE A 79 -6.33 0.11 -0.29
CA PHE A 79 -6.38 0.84 -1.56
C PHE A 79 -6.74 2.31 -1.32
N VAL A 80 -7.83 2.56 -0.59
CA VAL A 80 -8.35 3.91 -0.35
C VAL A 80 -7.39 4.73 0.50
N THR A 81 -6.85 4.16 1.58
CA THR A 81 -6.00 4.89 2.53
C THR A 81 -4.62 5.18 1.96
N PHE A 82 -3.96 4.21 1.32
CA PHE A 82 -2.61 4.38 0.79
C PHE A 82 -2.56 4.97 -0.63
N GLY A 83 -3.63 4.80 -1.41
CA GLY A 83 -3.77 5.42 -2.72
C GLY A 83 -4.43 6.79 -2.63
N PRO A 84 -5.71 6.93 -3.02
CA PRO A 84 -6.40 8.22 -3.11
C PRO A 84 -6.22 9.14 -1.90
N MET A 85 -6.39 8.65 -0.68
CA MET A 85 -6.36 9.52 0.49
C MET A 85 -4.95 10.01 0.83
N ALA A 86 -3.97 9.12 1.00
CA ALA A 86 -2.61 9.53 1.35
C ALA A 86 -1.95 10.38 0.27
N VAL A 87 -2.10 9.99 -1.00
CA VAL A 87 -1.50 10.73 -2.12
C VAL A 87 -2.20 12.08 -2.31
N SER A 88 -3.53 12.15 -2.18
CA SER A 88 -4.23 13.44 -2.26
C SER A 88 -3.96 14.34 -1.06
N ALA A 89 -3.79 13.79 0.14
CA ALA A 89 -3.38 14.58 1.31
C ALA A 89 -2.00 15.21 1.11
N ALA A 90 -1.05 14.46 0.56
CA ALA A 90 0.28 14.97 0.22
C ALA A 90 0.26 16.00 -0.93
N TYR A 91 -0.60 15.82 -1.92
CA TYR A 91 -0.75 16.79 -3.02
C TYR A 91 -1.43 18.08 -2.55
N TYR A 92 -2.51 17.96 -1.77
CA TYR A 92 -3.27 19.09 -1.25
C TYR A 92 -2.45 19.91 -0.25
N SER A 93 -1.63 19.25 0.59
CA SER A 93 -0.75 19.95 1.53
C SER A 93 0.30 20.84 0.84
N GLN A 94 0.56 20.63 -0.45
CA GLN A 94 1.50 21.44 -1.22
C GLN A 94 0.80 22.46 -2.11
N THR A 95 -0.38 22.13 -2.64
CA THR A 95 -1.03 22.92 -3.71
C THR A 95 -2.35 23.57 -3.31
N GLN A 96 -2.95 23.19 -2.18
CA GLN A 96 -4.31 23.59 -1.75
C GLN A 96 -5.36 23.42 -2.86
N SER A 97 -5.19 22.40 -3.70
CA SER A 97 -6.07 22.14 -4.83
C SER A 97 -6.27 20.64 -5.05
N TRP A 98 -7.34 20.30 -5.77
CA TRP A 98 -7.61 18.93 -6.18
C TRP A 98 -7.20 18.74 -7.65
N SER A 99 -6.64 17.57 -7.96
CA SER A 99 -6.22 17.22 -9.31
C SER A 99 -6.71 15.83 -9.69
N TRP A 100 -7.42 15.73 -10.82
CA TRP A 100 -7.84 14.46 -11.40
C TRP A 100 -6.64 13.62 -11.82
N THR A 101 -5.58 14.26 -12.31
CA THR A 101 -4.31 13.59 -12.64
C THR A 101 -3.66 13.00 -11.39
N ASN A 102 -3.64 13.75 -10.28
CA ASN A 102 -3.14 13.24 -9.00
C ASN A 102 -3.99 12.06 -8.49
N LEU A 103 -5.32 12.16 -8.58
CA LEU A 103 -6.21 11.08 -8.16
C LEU A 103 -5.99 9.82 -9.03
N ALA A 104 -5.83 9.98 -10.34
CA ALA A 104 -5.51 8.88 -11.25
C ALA A 104 -4.17 8.22 -10.89
N ALA A 105 -3.13 9.00 -10.59
CA ALA A 105 -1.84 8.46 -10.14
C ALA A 105 -1.98 7.73 -8.79
N ALA A 106 -2.78 8.29 -7.87
CA ALA A 106 -3.08 7.69 -6.58
C ALA A 106 -3.78 6.33 -6.69
N VAL A 107 -4.63 6.13 -7.70
CA VAL A 107 -5.23 4.82 -8.00
C VAL A 107 -4.17 3.78 -8.35
N ILE A 108 -3.16 4.13 -9.16
CA ILE A 108 -2.05 3.21 -9.52
C ILE A 108 -1.25 2.81 -8.27
N ILE A 109 -0.93 3.78 -7.41
CA ILE A 109 -0.24 3.54 -6.13
C ILE A 109 -1.10 2.68 -5.20
N GLY A 110 -2.40 2.95 -5.11
CA GLY A 110 -3.34 2.16 -4.33
C GLY A 110 -3.39 0.70 -4.77
N ILE A 111 -3.51 0.44 -6.08
CA ILE A 111 -3.55 -0.92 -6.64
C ILE A 111 -2.29 -1.70 -6.23
N THR A 112 -1.12 -1.13 -6.49
CA THR A 112 0.15 -1.80 -6.21
C THR A 112 0.38 -2.03 -4.71
N THR A 113 -0.08 -1.11 -3.85
CA THR A 113 -0.03 -1.29 -2.39
C THR A 113 -0.96 -2.42 -1.93
N SER A 114 -2.19 -2.46 -2.44
CA SER A 114 -3.16 -3.51 -2.12
C SER A 114 -2.72 -4.90 -2.61
N VAL A 115 -1.96 -4.99 -3.70
CA VAL A 115 -1.33 -6.25 -4.14
C VAL A 115 -0.34 -6.79 -3.10
N ILE A 116 0.40 -5.92 -2.40
CA ILE A 116 1.28 -6.34 -1.29
C ILE A 116 0.48 -6.98 -0.16
N LEU A 117 -0.64 -6.34 0.23
CA LEU A 117 -1.51 -6.88 1.27
C LEU A 117 -2.11 -8.22 0.83
N PHE A 118 -2.62 -8.29 -0.41
CA PHE A 118 -3.21 -9.50 -0.96
C PHE A 118 -2.22 -10.68 -0.96
N CYS A 119 -0.94 -10.44 -1.27
CA CYS A 119 0.13 -11.44 -1.21
C CYS A 119 0.27 -12.10 0.17
N SER A 120 0.03 -11.35 1.26
CA SER A 120 0.21 -11.87 2.61
C SER A 120 -0.76 -12.99 2.97
N HIS A 121 -1.91 -13.08 2.30
CA HIS A 121 -2.95 -14.07 2.59
C HIS A 121 -2.65 -15.47 2.06
N PHE A 122 -1.80 -15.64 1.03
CA PHE A 122 -1.57 -16.95 0.42
C PHE A 122 -0.94 -17.97 1.37
N HIS A 123 -0.10 -17.52 2.29
CA HIS A 123 0.58 -18.41 3.24
C HIS A 123 -0.13 -18.50 4.61
N GLN A 124 -1.28 -17.82 4.77
CA GLN A 124 -1.97 -17.65 6.07
C GLN A 124 -3.38 -18.23 6.07
N VAL A 125 -3.73 -19.10 5.12
CA VAL A 125 -5.11 -19.58 4.96
C VAL A 125 -5.62 -20.29 6.22
N GLU A 126 -4.80 -21.17 6.79
CA GLU A 126 -5.14 -21.92 8.01
C GLU A 126 -5.25 -21.00 9.23
N ASP A 127 -4.27 -20.12 9.43
CA ASP A 127 -4.24 -19.14 10.52
C ASP A 127 -5.43 -18.15 10.46
N ASP A 128 -5.71 -17.60 9.28
CA ASP A 128 -6.82 -16.69 9.05
C ASP A 128 -8.16 -17.40 9.35
N THR A 129 -8.30 -18.66 8.91
CA THR A 129 -9.49 -19.47 9.17
C THR A 129 -9.68 -19.73 10.67
N ALA A 130 -8.62 -20.14 11.37
CA ALA A 130 -8.64 -20.39 12.82
C ALA A 130 -8.96 -19.12 13.62
N ALA A 131 -8.50 -17.96 13.15
CA ALA A 131 -8.80 -16.66 13.76
C ALA A 131 -10.20 -16.10 13.40
N GLY A 132 -11.00 -16.82 12.60
CA GLY A 132 -12.31 -16.37 12.12
C GLY A 132 -12.24 -15.24 11.09
N LYS A 133 -11.06 -14.99 10.50
CA LYS A 133 -10.83 -13.99 9.47
C LYS A 133 -11.14 -14.57 8.10
N ARG A 134 -12.14 -13.98 7.44
CA ARG A 134 -12.58 -14.35 6.09
C ARG A 134 -11.81 -13.55 5.04
N SER A 135 -10.48 -13.73 4.99
CA SER A 135 -9.62 -13.05 4.00
C SER A 135 -9.96 -13.45 2.57
N PRO A 136 -9.51 -12.70 1.54
CA PRO A 136 -9.84 -13.02 0.15
C PRO A 136 -9.44 -14.44 -0.26
N ILE A 137 -8.28 -14.93 0.19
CA ILE A 137 -7.83 -16.28 -0.13
C ILE A 137 -8.66 -17.34 0.60
N VAL A 138 -9.08 -17.10 1.85
CA VAL A 138 -10.02 -17.98 2.56
C VAL A 138 -11.37 -18.08 1.83
N ARG A 139 -11.84 -16.98 1.24
CA ARG A 139 -13.12 -16.95 0.50
C ARG A 139 -13.06 -17.54 -0.90
N LEU A 140 -12.00 -17.23 -1.65
CA LEU A 140 -11.89 -17.54 -3.08
C LEU A 140 -11.13 -18.84 -3.34
N GLY A 141 -10.30 -19.28 -2.37
CA GLY A 141 -9.29 -20.30 -2.56
C GLY A 141 -8.02 -19.74 -3.24
N THR A 142 -6.92 -20.47 -3.09
CA THR A 142 -5.60 -20.05 -3.58
C THR A 142 -5.54 -19.92 -5.11
N HIS A 143 -6.18 -20.83 -5.85
CA HIS A 143 -6.18 -20.78 -7.32
C HIS A 143 -6.86 -19.52 -7.87
N ARG A 144 -8.13 -19.26 -7.50
CA ARG A 144 -8.85 -18.04 -7.93
C ARG A 144 -8.21 -16.78 -7.36
N GLY A 145 -7.68 -16.84 -6.15
CA GLY A 145 -6.90 -15.77 -5.55
C GLY A 145 -5.68 -15.40 -6.40
N SER A 146 -4.96 -16.39 -6.95
CA SER A 146 -3.81 -16.14 -7.84
C SER A 146 -4.23 -15.40 -9.11
N GLN A 147 -5.35 -15.80 -9.73
CA GLN A 147 -5.87 -15.17 -10.94
C GLN A 147 -6.33 -13.72 -10.66
N LEU A 148 -6.99 -13.50 -9.53
CA LEU A 148 -7.43 -12.17 -9.11
C LEU A 148 -6.23 -11.25 -8.85
N LEU A 149 -5.19 -11.73 -8.18
CA LEU A 149 -3.95 -10.97 -7.96
C LEU A 149 -3.30 -10.55 -9.28
N ILE A 150 -3.24 -11.46 -10.25
CA ILE A 150 -2.65 -11.16 -11.57
C ILE A 150 -3.50 -10.12 -12.30
N CYS A 151 -4.81 -10.31 -12.37
CA CYS A 151 -5.73 -9.36 -13.00
C CYS A 151 -5.63 -7.96 -12.36
N PHE A 152 -5.69 -7.91 -11.04
CA PHE A 152 -5.63 -6.66 -10.29
C PHE A 152 -4.25 -5.99 -10.39
N GLY A 153 -3.16 -6.75 -10.28
CA GLY A 153 -1.81 -6.21 -10.47
C GLY A 153 -1.54 -5.72 -11.89
N SER A 154 -2.04 -6.43 -12.91
CA SER A 154 -1.94 -6.00 -14.31
C SER A 154 -2.73 -4.72 -14.59
N SER A 155 -3.82 -4.49 -13.87
CA SER A 155 -4.64 -3.28 -14.03
C SER A 155 -3.85 -1.99 -13.79
N ALA A 156 -2.83 -2.00 -12.91
CA ALA A 156 -1.95 -0.85 -12.70
C ALA A 156 -1.24 -0.44 -14.00
N TYR A 157 -0.68 -1.39 -14.75
CA TYR A 157 0.01 -1.11 -16.02
C TYR A 157 -0.95 -0.72 -17.14
N VAL A 158 -2.10 -1.39 -17.21
CA VAL A 158 -3.14 -1.08 -18.20
C VAL A 158 -3.66 0.34 -17.99
N LEU A 159 -3.95 0.72 -16.75
CA LEU A 159 -4.43 2.07 -16.41
C LEU A 159 -3.36 3.13 -16.65
N THR A 160 -2.09 2.88 -16.32
CA THR A 160 -1.00 3.79 -16.67
C THR A 160 -0.94 4.02 -18.17
N GLY A 161 -0.92 2.96 -18.98
CA GLY A 161 -0.92 3.08 -20.44
C GLY A 161 -2.15 3.82 -20.97
N LEU A 162 -3.34 3.51 -20.45
CA LEU A 162 -4.59 4.18 -20.83
C LEU A 162 -4.55 5.67 -20.48
N PHE A 163 -4.12 6.05 -19.28
CA PHE A 163 -4.05 7.45 -18.86
C PHE A 163 -2.98 8.24 -19.64
N THR A 164 -1.88 7.60 -20.05
CA THR A 164 -0.93 8.22 -20.98
C THR A 164 -1.56 8.42 -22.36
N LEU A 165 -2.26 7.41 -22.90
CA LEU A 165 -2.91 7.49 -24.22
C LEU A 165 -4.00 8.57 -24.27
N LEU A 166 -4.74 8.75 -23.17
CA LEU A 166 -5.77 9.79 -23.03
C LEU A 166 -5.19 11.19 -22.76
N GLY A 167 -3.86 11.34 -22.65
CA GLY A 167 -3.21 12.61 -22.33
C GLY A 167 -3.39 13.09 -20.90
N ILE A 168 -3.86 12.23 -19.99
CA ILE A 168 -3.99 12.53 -18.55
C ILE A 168 -2.61 12.49 -17.89
N PHE A 169 -1.76 11.55 -18.31
CA PHE A 169 -0.37 11.42 -17.86
C PHE A 169 0.61 11.84 -18.97
N PRO A 170 1.76 12.44 -18.62
CA PRO A 170 2.82 12.71 -19.59
C PRO A 170 3.39 11.40 -20.15
N VAL A 171 3.90 11.42 -21.38
CA VAL A 171 4.44 10.23 -22.08
C VAL A 171 5.54 9.53 -21.27
N TRP A 172 6.32 10.29 -20.50
CA TRP A 172 7.38 9.78 -19.64
C TRP A 172 6.89 8.87 -18.51
N THR A 173 5.59 8.87 -18.17
CA THR A 173 5.01 7.89 -17.23
C THR A 173 5.07 6.45 -17.75
N LEU A 174 5.30 6.23 -19.05
CA LEU A 174 5.57 4.90 -19.60
C LEU A 174 6.86 4.28 -19.05
N LEU A 175 7.74 5.05 -18.40
CA LEU A 175 8.87 4.52 -17.64
C LEU A 175 8.43 3.50 -16.58
N THR A 176 7.20 3.58 -16.05
CA THR A 176 6.63 2.58 -15.14
C THR A 176 6.70 1.16 -15.71
N PHE A 177 6.64 0.97 -17.03
CA PHE A 177 6.74 -0.34 -17.67
C PHE A 177 8.11 -1.00 -17.49
N LEU A 178 9.17 -0.26 -17.15
CA LEU A 178 10.46 -0.84 -16.76
C LEU A 178 10.38 -1.67 -15.47
N SER A 179 9.32 -1.51 -14.66
CA SER A 179 9.05 -2.37 -13.50
C SER A 179 8.37 -3.71 -13.85
N LEU A 180 7.97 -3.94 -15.12
CA LEU A 180 7.31 -5.18 -15.56
C LEU A 180 8.05 -6.47 -15.18
N PRO A 181 9.40 -6.57 -15.21
CA PRO A 181 10.08 -7.78 -14.78
C PRO A 181 9.73 -8.21 -13.35
N PHE A 182 9.50 -7.26 -12.43
CA PHE A 182 9.10 -7.54 -11.05
C PHE A 182 7.64 -8.02 -10.98
N ALA A 183 6.74 -7.41 -11.75
CA ALA A 183 5.35 -7.86 -11.85
C ALA A 183 5.24 -9.26 -12.45
N LEU A 184 5.93 -9.53 -13.56
CA LEU A 184 5.96 -10.86 -14.18
C LEU A 184 6.55 -11.91 -13.24
N LYS A 185 7.61 -11.56 -12.50
CA LYS A 185 8.16 -12.43 -11.45
C LYS A 185 7.13 -12.74 -10.38
N LEU A 186 6.40 -11.73 -9.89
CA LEU A 186 5.34 -11.92 -8.90
C LEU A 186 4.23 -12.82 -9.44
N PHE A 187 3.71 -12.52 -10.63
CA PHE A 187 2.59 -13.23 -11.23
C PHE A 187 2.92 -14.69 -11.48
N ARG A 188 4.10 -14.98 -12.04
CA ARG A 188 4.57 -16.36 -12.24
C ARG A 188 4.77 -17.09 -10.91
N HIS A 189 5.39 -16.43 -9.93
CA HIS A 189 5.64 -17.03 -8.62
C HIS A 189 4.35 -17.40 -7.89
N VAL A 190 3.39 -16.47 -7.84
CA VAL A 190 2.09 -16.71 -7.20
C VAL A 190 1.30 -17.75 -7.99
N HIS A 191 1.26 -17.69 -9.33
CA HIS A 191 0.54 -18.68 -10.13
C HIS A 191 1.09 -20.10 -9.97
N GLN A 192 2.42 -20.25 -9.88
CA GLN A 192 3.04 -21.57 -9.77
C GLN A 192 2.94 -22.17 -8.35
N TYR A 193 2.99 -21.33 -7.31
CA TYR A 193 3.12 -21.78 -5.93
C TYR A 193 1.92 -21.41 -5.03
N HIS A 194 0.78 -20.97 -5.59
CA HIS A 194 -0.35 -20.49 -4.79
C HIS A 194 -0.83 -21.48 -3.73
N ASP A 195 -0.66 -22.78 -3.96
CA ASP A 195 -1.06 -23.90 -3.10
C ASP A 195 0.05 -24.39 -2.15
N GLN A 196 1.22 -23.75 -2.17
CA GLN A 196 2.40 -24.14 -1.38
C GLN A 196 2.80 -22.99 -0.43
N PRO A 197 2.21 -22.92 0.79
CA PRO A 197 2.39 -21.82 1.75
C PRO A 197 3.85 -21.41 1.98
N ASP A 198 4.73 -22.39 2.16
CA ASP A 198 6.15 -22.14 2.43
C ASP A 198 6.85 -21.42 1.27
N LYS A 199 6.56 -21.83 0.03
CA LYS A 199 7.16 -21.25 -1.18
C LYS A 199 6.55 -19.91 -1.55
N VAL A 200 5.24 -19.76 -1.39
CA VAL A 200 4.52 -18.52 -1.76
C VAL A 200 4.72 -17.41 -0.73
N SER A 201 5.12 -17.72 0.51
CA SER A 201 5.30 -16.74 1.60
C SER A 201 6.16 -15.51 1.23
N ASN A 202 7.12 -15.68 0.31
CA ASN A 202 8.00 -14.62 -0.18
C ASN A 202 7.37 -13.68 -1.22
N CYS A 203 6.17 -13.97 -1.74
CA CYS A 203 5.53 -13.17 -2.79
C CYS A 203 5.32 -11.71 -2.35
N LYS A 204 5.07 -11.44 -1.06
CA LYS A 204 4.95 -10.08 -0.52
C LYS A 204 6.20 -9.22 -0.74
N PHE A 205 7.39 -9.81 -0.69
CA PHE A 205 8.63 -9.07 -0.96
C PHE A 205 8.80 -8.77 -2.45
N ILE A 206 8.36 -9.68 -3.32
CA ILE A 206 8.33 -9.44 -4.77
C ILE A 206 7.31 -8.34 -5.10
N ALA A 207 6.15 -8.34 -4.44
CA ALA A 207 5.15 -7.28 -4.57
C ALA A 207 5.65 -5.92 -4.06
N VAL A 208 6.41 -5.89 -2.96
CA VAL A 208 7.09 -4.66 -2.50
C VAL A 208 8.05 -4.13 -3.55
N ALA A 209 8.84 -4.99 -4.19
CA ALA A 209 9.73 -4.58 -5.27
C ALA A 209 8.95 -4.05 -6.49
N MET A 210 7.86 -4.72 -6.89
CA MET A 210 6.96 -4.24 -7.93
C MET A 210 6.44 -2.84 -7.61
N HIS A 211 5.84 -2.65 -6.43
CA HIS A 211 5.30 -1.37 -5.97
C HIS A 211 6.37 -0.26 -5.93
N PHE A 212 7.53 -0.55 -5.33
CA PHE A 212 8.63 0.41 -5.21
C PHE A 212 9.09 0.89 -6.59
N TRP A 213 9.43 -0.05 -7.49
CA TRP A 213 9.91 0.32 -8.83
C TRP A 213 8.82 0.98 -9.67
N SER A 214 7.59 0.47 -9.65
CA SER A 214 6.49 1.07 -10.41
C SER A 214 6.19 2.50 -9.93
N GLY A 215 6.15 2.71 -8.61
CA GLY A 215 5.88 4.03 -8.02
C GLY A 215 7.00 5.03 -8.25
N LEU A 216 8.26 4.60 -8.07
CA LEU A 216 9.42 5.44 -8.35
C LEU A 216 9.47 5.88 -9.82
N LEU A 217 9.30 4.93 -10.75
CA LEU A 217 9.33 5.22 -12.18
C LEU A 217 8.12 6.05 -12.64
N LEU A 218 6.95 5.86 -12.04
CA LEU A 218 5.78 6.70 -12.29
C LEU A 218 6.06 8.14 -11.84
N GLY A 219 6.59 8.32 -10.63
CA GLY A 219 6.96 9.63 -10.09
C GLY A 219 8.02 10.32 -10.94
N LEU A 220 9.08 9.61 -11.35
CA LEU A 220 10.08 10.14 -12.29
C LEU A 220 9.45 10.56 -13.63
N GLY A 221 8.48 9.80 -14.13
CA GLY A 221 7.74 10.15 -15.33
C GLY A 221 7.02 11.50 -15.23
N PHE A 222 6.43 11.81 -14.08
CA PHE A 222 5.80 13.12 -13.82
C PHE A 222 6.80 14.26 -13.57
N VAL A 223 8.03 13.95 -13.13
CA VAL A 223 9.07 14.97 -12.94
C VAL A 223 9.70 15.38 -14.27
N VAL A 224 9.81 14.45 -15.21
CA VAL A 224 10.48 14.69 -16.51
C VAL A 224 9.55 15.33 -17.54
N GLY A 225 8.25 15.01 -17.52
CA GLY A 225 7.26 15.52 -18.48
C GLY A 225 6.19 16.37 -17.83
#